data_AF-A0A418AJA2-F1
#
_entry.id   AF-A0A418AJA2-F1
#
_cell.length_a   1.000
_cell.length_b   1.000
_cell.length_c   1.000
_cell.angle_alpha   90.00
_cell.angle_beta   90.00
_cell.angle_gamma   90.00
#
_symmetry.space_group_name_H-M   'P 1'
#
loop_
_entity.id
_entity.type
_entity.pdbx_description
1 polymer ?
#
loop_
_entity_poly.entity_id
_entity_poly.type
_entity_poly.pdbx_seq_one_letter_code
_entity_poly.pdbx_strand_id
1 'polypeptide(L)'
;MQFEGNILLFYTSTFGRAFFRRAMSLAFLAKKSWHTSNLSNVEKVWKAEQKAALEEKKLAEWKKNVEEERQLKELRELQAKASGTKANTTERVDWMYEGPMAASQREKTAEEYLLGKEYEEKPEDNELKKLSSQPGSLYMQSGPGTANDAFSRLNEDPMMKQQKATQLSIMKNPMKMKRIKEKVEQELKERKAEKKAKKEAKKAKKASKKDKKRRGSDDNDASSSKHNGRSTSADHRHHVDDTDPKEKRQREEDEKQERFKRARAATDVATKADREARLQAMLEDAKRRERALDARLRKSESDKRRENDGDGEASATQQNPTFLKDLHDAAYVHSKDSMEERLQRNKHYIQRNADSKNFMQR
;
A
#
# COMPACT_ATOMS: atom_id res chain seq x y z
N MET A 1 61.48 29.36 -45.05
CA MET A 1 62.67 28.68 -45.58
C MET A 1 62.61 27.24 -45.13
N GLN A 2 62.42 26.33 -46.08
CA GLN A 2 62.63 24.90 -45.93
C GLN A 2 64.12 24.64 -45.70
N PHE A 3 64.47 23.64 -44.89
CA PHE A 3 65.33 22.53 -45.33
C PHE A 3 65.33 21.43 -44.27
N GLU A 4 64.91 20.25 -44.71
CA GLU A 4 64.97 18.98 -44.01
C GLU A 4 66.41 18.44 -43.96
N GLY A 5 66.70 17.58 -42.98
CA GLY A 5 67.95 16.83 -42.89
C GLY A 5 67.81 15.66 -41.92
N ASN A 6 67.72 14.46 -42.50
CA ASN A 6 67.28 13.22 -41.89
C ASN A 6 68.47 12.35 -41.38
N ILE A 7 68.22 11.58 -40.32
CA ILE A 7 68.81 10.25 -39.96
C ILE A 7 70.25 10.19 -39.40
N LEU A 8 70.40 9.66 -38.17
CA LEU A 8 71.13 8.40 -37.94
C LEU A 8 70.73 7.73 -36.61
N LEU A 9 70.34 6.45 -36.72
CA LEU A 9 70.03 5.51 -35.63
C LEU A 9 71.33 4.96 -35.02
N PHE A 10 71.41 4.90 -33.69
CA PHE A 10 72.22 3.89 -33.01
C PHE A 10 71.47 3.28 -31.82
N TYR A 11 71.20 1.99 -31.98
CA TYR A 11 70.66 1.03 -31.03
C TYR A 11 71.68 0.79 -29.90
N THR A 12 71.27 0.94 -28.63
CA THR A 12 71.82 0.09 -27.55
C THR A 12 70.69 -0.30 -26.59
N SER A 13 70.27 -1.56 -26.72
CA SER A 13 69.40 -2.27 -25.80
C SER A 13 70.25 -2.86 -24.67
N THR A 14 70.00 -2.45 -23.43
CA THR A 14 70.34 -3.24 -22.22
C THR A 14 69.25 -3.09 -21.16
N PHE A 15 68.29 -4.01 -21.23
CA PHE A 15 67.71 -4.77 -20.13
C PHE A 15 67.97 -4.27 -18.68
N GLY A 16 66.93 -3.89 -17.94
CA GLY A 16 67.10 -3.67 -16.50
C GLY A 16 65.91 -3.12 -15.72
N ARG A 17 65.06 -4.04 -15.23
CA ARG A 17 64.09 -3.89 -14.13
C ARG A 17 62.79 -3.14 -14.44
N ALA A 18 61.82 -3.93 -14.87
CA ALA A 18 60.40 -3.68 -14.62
C ALA A 18 60.19 -3.33 -13.13
N PHE A 19 60.06 -2.03 -12.84
CA PHE A 19 59.46 -1.56 -11.60
C PHE A 19 57.94 -1.70 -11.72
N PHE A 20 57.46 -2.93 -11.75
CA PHE A 20 56.07 -3.23 -11.37
C PHE A 20 55.98 -3.07 -9.84
N ARG A 21 56.12 -1.83 -9.37
CA ARG A 21 55.75 -1.42 -8.00
C ARG A 21 54.23 -1.53 -7.96
N ARG A 22 53.77 -2.73 -7.63
CA ARG A 22 52.45 -3.10 -7.12
C ARG A 22 51.72 -1.86 -6.58
N ALA A 23 50.60 -1.51 -7.20
CA ALA A 23 49.66 -0.46 -6.79
C ALA A 23 49.01 -0.79 -5.43
N MET A 24 49.83 -0.88 -4.38
CA MET A 24 49.47 -1.12 -2.99
C MET A 24 49.69 0.14 -2.13
N SER A 25 49.65 1.34 -2.73
CA SER A 25 49.98 2.58 -2.02
C SER A 25 48.78 3.42 -1.55
N LEU A 26 47.56 3.15 -2.02
CA LEU A 26 46.37 3.96 -1.68
C LEU A 26 45.25 3.18 -0.99
N ALA A 27 45.36 1.86 -0.84
CA ALA A 27 44.38 1.04 -0.13
C ALA A 27 44.19 1.46 1.34
N PHE A 28 45.21 2.07 1.97
CA PHE A 28 45.10 2.63 3.30
C PHE A 28 44.15 3.83 3.38
N LEU A 29 43.99 4.61 2.30
CA LEU A 29 43.07 5.75 2.27
C LEU A 29 41.61 5.30 2.32
N ALA A 30 41.27 4.17 1.70
CA ALA A 30 39.93 3.57 1.78
C ALA A 30 39.54 3.17 3.21
N LYS A 31 40.53 2.91 4.09
CA LYS A 31 40.32 2.61 5.51
C LYS A 31 40.08 3.87 6.36
N LYS A 32 40.29 5.07 5.81
CA LYS A 32 40.09 6.34 6.53
C LYS A 32 38.64 6.79 6.40
N SER A 33 38.06 7.24 7.51
CA SER A 33 36.66 7.66 7.61
C SER A 33 36.34 8.94 6.85
N TRP A 34 37.33 9.77 6.54
CA TRP A 34 37.17 11.06 5.84
C TRP A 34 37.39 10.95 4.33
N HIS A 35 37.84 9.80 3.81
CA HIS A 35 38.16 9.67 2.39
C HIS A 35 36.89 9.70 1.53
N THR A 36 36.91 10.40 0.41
CA THR A 36 35.73 10.63 -0.46
C THR A 36 35.23 9.35 -1.12
N SER A 37 36.14 8.44 -1.51
CA SER A 37 35.79 7.12 -2.08
C SER A 37 35.25 6.12 -1.04
N ASN A 38 35.19 6.47 0.25
CA ASN A 38 34.59 5.59 1.25
C ASN A 38 33.08 5.50 1.00
N LEU A 39 32.53 4.29 0.87
CA LEU A 39 31.10 4.05 0.59
C LEU A 39 30.18 4.84 1.52
N SER A 40 30.52 4.95 2.82
CA SER A 40 29.73 5.71 3.78
C SER A 40 29.68 7.21 3.51
N ASN A 41 30.73 7.78 2.90
CA ASN A 41 30.77 9.19 2.52
C ASN A 41 30.09 9.41 1.17
N VAL A 42 30.30 8.51 0.21
CA VAL A 42 29.56 8.50 -1.07
C VAL A 42 28.05 8.46 -0.80
N GLU A 43 27.60 7.62 0.12
CA GLU A 43 26.18 7.56 0.52
C GLU A 43 25.68 8.86 1.17
N LYS A 44 26.50 9.53 1.99
CA LYS A 44 26.11 10.81 2.61
C LYS A 44 25.98 11.91 1.55
N VAL A 45 26.95 11.99 0.63
CA VAL A 45 26.92 12.94 -0.49
C VAL A 45 25.71 12.65 -1.36
N TRP A 46 25.46 11.41 -1.74
CA TRP A 46 24.29 11.01 -2.52
C TRP A 46 22.97 11.39 -1.83
N LYS A 47 22.85 11.18 -0.52
CA LYS A 47 21.68 11.62 0.26
C LYS A 47 21.55 13.15 0.30
N ALA A 48 22.66 13.87 0.36
CA ALA A 48 22.66 15.34 0.34
C ALA A 48 22.26 15.87 -1.03
N GLU A 49 22.81 15.32 -2.11
CA GLU A 49 22.47 15.63 -3.50
C GLU A 49 20.99 15.32 -3.78
N GLN A 50 20.48 14.19 -3.31
CA GLN A 50 19.07 13.85 -3.49
C GLN A 50 18.15 14.86 -2.76
N LYS A 51 18.52 15.30 -1.56
CA LYS A 51 17.78 16.34 -0.84
C LYS A 51 17.87 17.70 -1.55
N ALA A 52 19.05 18.09 -2.00
CA ALA A 52 19.26 19.33 -2.74
C ALA A 52 18.45 19.34 -4.04
N ALA A 53 18.42 18.23 -4.78
CA ALA A 53 17.61 18.10 -5.99
C ALA A 53 16.11 18.20 -5.71
N LEU A 54 15.62 17.68 -4.57
CA LEU A 54 14.22 17.84 -4.16
C LEU A 54 13.90 19.28 -3.75
N GLU A 55 14.83 19.97 -3.09
CA GLU A 55 14.68 21.38 -2.72
C GLU A 55 14.71 22.28 -3.96
N GLU A 56 15.60 22.03 -4.90
CA GLU A 56 15.69 22.76 -6.17
C GLU A 56 14.41 22.62 -7.00
N LYS A 57 13.83 21.41 -7.09
CA LYS A 57 12.54 21.19 -7.75
C LYS A 57 11.43 22.01 -7.11
N LYS A 58 11.34 22.02 -5.78
CA LYS A 58 10.37 22.85 -5.06
C LYS A 58 10.60 24.34 -5.34
N LEU A 59 11.84 24.81 -5.28
CA LEU A 59 12.15 26.20 -5.59
C LEU A 59 11.81 26.56 -7.03
N ALA A 60 12.01 25.66 -7.99
CA ALA A 60 11.63 25.86 -9.38
C ALA A 60 10.11 25.98 -9.56
N GLU A 61 9.33 25.10 -8.90
CA GLU A 61 7.87 25.20 -8.87
C GLU A 61 7.41 26.52 -8.25
N TRP A 62 7.99 26.92 -7.11
CA TRP A 62 7.68 28.20 -6.47
C TRP A 62 8.01 29.40 -7.36
N LYS A 63 9.18 29.39 -8.02
CA LYS A 63 9.56 30.45 -8.98
C LYS A 63 8.60 30.51 -10.16
N LYS A 64 8.15 29.35 -10.66
CA LYS A 64 7.16 29.27 -11.73
C LYS A 64 5.85 29.92 -11.32
N ASN A 65 5.34 29.60 -10.13
CA ASN A 65 4.10 30.19 -9.61
C ASN A 65 4.22 31.72 -9.45
N VAL A 66 5.34 32.22 -8.93
CA VAL A 66 5.58 33.66 -8.80
C VAL A 66 5.62 34.36 -10.16
N GLU A 67 6.23 33.72 -11.17
CA GLU A 67 6.25 34.27 -12.53
C GLU A 67 4.86 34.26 -13.18
N GLU A 68 4.06 33.21 -12.96
CA GLU A 68 2.66 33.14 -13.40
C GLU A 68 1.82 34.24 -12.74
N GLU A 69 1.95 34.44 -11.43
CA GLU A 69 1.29 35.53 -10.71
C GLU A 69 1.70 36.90 -11.25
N ARG A 70 2.98 37.08 -11.58
CA ARG A 70 3.49 38.31 -12.18
C ARG A 70 2.88 38.56 -13.57
N GLN A 71 2.81 37.53 -14.41
CA GLN A 71 2.21 37.61 -15.74
C GLN A 71 0.72 37.95 -15.66
N LEU A 72 -0.02 37.30 -14.75
CA LEU A 72 -1.44 37.60 -14.52
C LEU A 72 -1.64 39.05 -14.04
N LYS A 73 -0.77 39.53 -13.14
CA LYS A 73 -0.82 40.91 -12.67
C LYS A 73 -0.56 41.90 -13.81
N GLU A 74 0.43 41.64 -14.67
CA GLU A 74 0.73 42.48 -15.82
C GLU A 74 -0.43 42.53 -16.83
N LEU A 75 -1.03 41.37 -17.15
CA LEU A 75 -2.21 41.30 -18.00
C LEU A 75 -3.39 42.08 -17.41
N ARG A 76 -3.61 41.95 -16.09
CA ARG A 76 -4.65 42.69 -15.38
C ARG A 76 -4.41 44.19 -15.42
N GLU A 77 -3.16 44.63 -15.24
CA GLU A 77 -2.80 46.03 -15.33
C GLU A 77 -3.03 46.58 -16.75
N LEU A 78 -2.67 45.82 -17.79
CA LEU A 78 -2.94 46.18 -19.18
C LEU A 78 -4.44 46.27 -19.48
N GLN A 79 -5.24 45.32 -18.98
CA GLN A 79 -6.69 45.34 -19.13
C GLN A 79 -7.32 46.54 -18.42
N ALA A 80 -6.85 46.88 -17.22
CA ALA A 80 -7.31 48.05 -16.48
C ALA A 80 -6.96 49.36 -17.22
N LYS A 81 -5.74 49.45 -17.78
CA LYS A 81 -5.31 50.58 -18.62
C LYS A 81 -6.18 50.71 -19.88
N ALA A 82 -6.53 49.60 -20.52
CA ALA A 82 -7.41 49.59 -21.69
C ALA A 82 -8.87 49.92 -21.35
N SER A 83 -9.37 49.43 -20.22
CA SER A 83 -10.76 49.60 -19.77
C SER A 83 -11.02 50.93 -19.04
N GLY A 84 -9.98 51.70 -18.68
CA GLY A 84 -10.11 52.95 -17.94
C GLY A 84 -10.57 52.81 -16.48
N THR A 85 -10.66 51.58 -15.96
CA THR A 85 -11.07 51.29 -14.58
C THR A 85 -9.85 51.23 -13.65
N LYS A 86 -9.99 51.76 -12.44
CA LYS A 86 -8.87 51.90 -11.49
C LYS A 86 -8.39 50.53 -11.00
N ALA A 87 -7.20 50.12 -11.41
CA ALA A 87 -6.61 48.79 -11.11
C ALA A 87 -6.53 48.45 -9.60
N ASN A 88 -6.42 49.45 -8.73
CA ASN A 88 -6.00 49.27 -7.34
C ASN A 88 -7.13 48.89 -6.36
N THR A 89 -8.41 48.97 -6.73
CA THR A 89 -9.52 48.66 -5.80
C THR A 89 -9.89 47.18 -5.77
N THR A 90 -9.43 46.38 -6.74
CA THR A 90 -9.87 44.98 -6.89
C THR A 90 -8.94 43.96 -6.22
N GLU A 91 -7.61 44.19 -6.22
CA GLU A 91 -6.64 43.23 -5.62
C GLU A 91 -6.91 42.91 -4.14
N ARG A 92 -7.36 43.90 -3.35
CA ARG A 92 -7.65 43.71 -1.92
C ARG A 92 -8.93 42.91 -1.65
N VAL A 93 -9.81 42.80 -2.65
CA VAL A 93 -11.16 42.24 -2.49
C VAL A 93 -11.35 40.97 -3.34
N ASP A 94 -10.45 40.67 -4.26
CA ASP A 94 -10.53 39.47 -5.09
C ASP A 94 -10.47 38.17 -4.27
N TRP A 95 -9.64 38.11 -3.22
CA TRP A 95 -9.63 36.94 -2.32
C TRP A 95 -10.99 36.70 -1.64
N MET A 96 -11.83 37.72 -1.52
CA MET A 96 -13.19 37.64 -0.99
C MET A 96 -14.22 37.22 -2.06
N TYR A 97 -13.97 37.54 -3.33
CA TYR A 97 -14.85 37.24 -4.46
C TYR A 97 -14.40 36.02 -5.30
N GLU A 98 -13.26 35.38 -5.02
CA GLU A 98 -12.78 34.15 -5.67
C GLU A 98 -13.14 32.85 -4.91
N GLY A 99 -14.12 32.92 -3.99
CA GLY A 99 -14.59 31.73 -3.29
C GLY A 99 -15.15 30.65 -4.24
N PRO A 100 -15.25 29.37 -3.81
CA PRO A 100 -15.63 28.24 -4.66
C PRO A 100 -16.96 28.43 -5.42
N MET A 101 -17.88 29.20 -4.84
CA MET A 101 -19.16 29.57 -5.45
C MET A 101 -18.99 30.54 -6.61
N ALA A 102 -18.06 31.49 -6.53
CA ALA A 102 -17.85 32.50 -7.57
C ALA A 102 -17.09 31.93 -8.78
N ALA A 103 -16.15 31.01 -8.56
CA ALA A 103 -15.50 30.27 -9.65
C ALA A 103 -16.51 29.43 -10.44
N SER A 104 -17.39 28.71 -9.73
CA SER A 104 -18.43 27.87 -10.35
C SER A 104 -19.49 28.67 -11.12
N GLN A 105 -19.79 29.90 -10.69
CA GLN A 105 -20.69 30.80 -11.40
C GLN A 105 -20.01 31.39 -12.64
N ARG A 106 -18.74 31.81 -12.52
CA ARG A 106 -17.97 32.32 -13.67
C ARG A 106 -17.85 31.29 -14.78
N GLU A 107 -17.53 30.03 -14.48
CA GLU A 107 -17.44 28.98 -15.51
C GLU A 107 -18.77 28.75 -16.24
N LYS A 108 -19.88 28.63 -15.49
CA LYS A 108 -21.21 28.47 -16.09
C LYS A 108 -21.59 29.66 -16.98
N THR A 109 -21.37 30.88 -16.51
CA THR A 109 -21.67 32.09 -17.30
C THR A 109 -20.74 32.25 -18.50
N ALA A 110 -19.46 31.86 -18.39
CA ALA A 110 -18.50 31.93 -19.49
C ALA A 110 -18.79 30.90 -20.59
N GLU A 111 -19.18 29.67 -20.21
CA GLU A 111 -19.59 28.62 -21.14
C GLU A 111 -20.89 28.98 -21.87
N GLU A 112 -21.87 29.55 -21.17
CA GLU A 112 -23.13 30.01 -21.76
C GLU A 112 -22.95 31.20 -22.71
N TYR A 113 -22.03 32.11 -22.38
CA TYR A 113 -21.70 33.26 -23.21
C TYR A 113 -20.89 32.87 -24.47
N LEU A 114 -19.96 31.91 -24.36
CA LEU A 114 -19.27 31.33 -25.52
C LEU A 114 -20.24 30.60 -26.47
N LEU A 115 -21.35 30.08 -25.95
CA LEU A 115 -22.41 29.44 -26.71
C LEU A 115 -23.40 30.46 -27.32
N GLY A 116 -23.13 31.76 -27.19
CA GLY A 116 -23.89 32.84 -27.83
C GLY A 116 -25.21 33.21 -27.14
N LYS A 117 -25.43 32.77 -25.89
CA LYS A 117 -26.59 33.22 -25.10
C LYS A 117 -26.28 34.57 -24.47
N GLU A 118 -27.19 35.54 -24.65
CA GLU A 118 -27.08 36.85 -24.02
C GLU A 118 -27.10 36.72 -22.49
N TYR A 119 -26.28 37.53 -21.83
CA TYR A 119 -26.21 37.59 -20.37
C TYR A 119 -27.47 38.28 -19.82
N GLU A 120 -28.41 37.48 -19.31
CA GLU A 120 -29.53 38.00 -18.52
C GLU A 120 -29.12 38.08 -17.05
N GLU A 121 -29.14 39.30 -16.49
CA GLU A 121 -28.94 39.54 -15.06
C GLU A 121 -30.17 38.97 -14.30
N LYS A 122 -30.10 37.70 -13.91
CA LYS A 122 -31.18 37.08 -13.14
C LYS A 122 -31.28 37.79 -11.78
N PRO A 123 -32.45 38.34 -11.41
CA PRO A 123 -32.66 38.78 -10.04
C PRO A 123 -32.49 37.55 -9.13
N GLU A 124 -31.72 37.71 -8.07
CA GLU A 124 -31.51 36.72 -7.00
C GLU A 124 -32.85 36.39 -6.31
N ASP A 125 -33.70 35.64 -6.99
CA ASP A 125 -34.92 35.10 -6.43
C ASP A 125 -34.51 33.93 -5.54
N ASN A 126 -34.38 34.24 -4.24
CA ASN A 126 -34.99 33.60 -3.05
C ASN A 126 -35.43 32.12 -3.06
N GLU A 127 -35.06 31.30 -4.03
CA GLU A 127 -35.39 29.88 -4.09
C GLU A 127 -34.51 29.08 -3.14
N LEU A 128 -33.22 29.44 -2.99
CA LEU A 128 -32.34 28.84 -1.98
C LEU A 128 -32.81 29.15 -0.54
N LYS A 129 -33.39 30.33 -0.30
CA LYS A 129 -33.96 30.67 1.01
C LYS A 129 -35.26 29.90 1.27
N LYS A 130 -36.13 29.76 0.27
CA LYS A 130 -37.36 28.95 0.37
C LYS A 130 -37.06 27.47 0.59
N LEU A 131 -35.99 26.93 0.01
CA LEU A 131 -35.55 25.55 0.22
C LEU A 131 -34.91 25.33 1.60
N SER A 132 -34.22 26.34 2.14
CA SER A 132 -33.66 26.30 3.51
C SER A 132 -34.70 26.42 4.62
N SER A 133 -35.86 26.99 4.31
CA SER A 133 -36.95 27.22 5.27
C SER A 133 -37.94 26.04 5.37
N GLN A 134 -37.77 25.00 4.54
CA GLN A 134 -38.49 23.74 4.64
C GLN A 134 -37.78 22.83 5.64
N PRO A 135 -38.40 22.52 6.81
CA PRO A 135 -37.83 21.58 7.76
C PRO A 135 -37.75 20.19 7.12
N GLY A 136 -36.54 19.72 6.83
CA GLY A 136 -36.29 18.43 6.18
C GLY A 136 -35.33 18.48 4.97
N SER A 137 -35.02 19.67 4.44
CA SER A 137 -34.13 19.82 3.27
C SER A 137 -32.68 19.36 3.50
N LEU A 138 -32.22 19.34 4.77
CA LEU A 138 -30.89 18.86 5.14
C LEU A 138 -30.65 17.36 4.83
N TYR A 139 -31.72 16.57 4.66
CA TYR A 139 -31.64 15.13 4.45
C TYR A 139 -31.73 14.71 2.97
N MET A 140 -31.96 15.66 2.05
CA MET A 140 -32.10 15.37 0.61
C MET A 140 -30.77 15.46 -0.18
N GLN A 141 -29.64 15.59 0.52
CA GLN A 141 -28.31 15.69 -0.07
C GLN A 141 -27.74 14.29 -0.39
N SER A 142 -28.44 13.53 -1.23
CA SER A 142 -27.95 12.26 -1.80
C SER A 142 -27.91 12.31 -3.33
N GLY A 143 -27.47 13.45 -3.88
CA GLY A 143 -27.15 13.61 -5.30
C GLY A 143 -25.71 13.16 -5.63
N PRO A 144 -25.36 12.97 -6.91
CA PRO A 144 -24.08 12.40 -7.36
C PRO A 144 -22.86 13.35 -7.23
N GLY A 145 -22.80 14.14 -6.15
CA GLY A 145 -21.66 14.97 -5.75
C GLY A 145 -21.25 14.79 -4.28
N THR A 146 -21.88 13.84 -3.57
CA THR A 146 -21.72 13.60 -2.12
C THR A 146 -20.31 13.19 -1.72
N ALA A 147 -19.53 12.56 -2.60
CA ALA A 147 -18.16 12.17 -2.28
C ALA A 147 -17.23 13.40 -2.15
N ASN A 148 -17.36 14.39 -3.04
CA ASN A 148 -16.59 15.63 -2.96
C ASN A 148 -17.09 16.54 -1.84
N ASP A 149 -18.40 16.64 -1.64
CA ASP A 149 -18.99 17.44 -0.56
C ASP A 149 -18.66 16.83 0.83
N ALA A 150 -18.66 15.51 0.97
CA ALA A 150 -18.20 14.84 2.20
C ALA A 150 -16.70 15.05 2.45
N PHE A 151 -15.87 15.06 1.39
CA PHE A 151 -14.43 15.33 1.50
C PHE A 151 -14.16 16.78 1.90
N SER A 152 -14.83 17.75 1.28
CA SER A 152 -14.74 19.17 1.66
C SER A 152 -15.28 19.39 3.07
N ARG A 153 -16.38 18.77 3.49
CA ARG A 153 -16.85 18.86 4.89
C ARG A 153 -15.82 18.31 5.89
N LEU A 154 -15.20 17.18 5.62
CA LEU A 154 -14.20 16.59 6.53
C LEU A 154 -12.87 17.36 6.54
N ASN A 155 -12.52 18.04 5.45
CA ASN A 155 -11.21 18.69 5.31
C ASN A 155 -11.24 20.20 5.50
N GLU A 156 -12.35 20.84 5.16
CA GLU A 156 -12.53 22.29 5.23
C GLU A 156 -13.24 22.74 6.50
N ASP A 157 -13.83 21.82 7.29
CA ASP A 157 -14.34 22.11 8.63
C ASP A 157 -13.22 22.72 9.51
N PRO A 158 -13.44 23.94 10.05
CA PRO A 158 -12.46 24.62 10.90
C PRO A 158 -12.05 23.80 12.13
N MET A 159 -12.94 22.96 12.65
CA MET A 159 -12.63 22.08 13.78
C MET A 159 -11.61 21.01 13.39
N MET A 160 -11.77 20.38 12.24
CA MET A 160 -10.83 19.37 11.74
C MET A 160 -9.46 19.96 11.40
N LYS A 161 -9.40 21.19 10.89
CA LYS A 161 -8.13 21.91 10.66
C LYS A 161 -7.40 22.18 11.99
N GLN A 162 -8.12 22.63 13.02
CA GLN A 162 -7.55 22.81 14.35
C GLN A 162 -7.06 21.49 14.96
N GLN A 163 -7.80 20.39 14.77
CA GLN A 163 -7.37 19.06 15.20
C GLN A 163 -6.11 18.59 14.48
N LYS A 164 -6.00 18.77 13.16
CA LYS A 164 -4.78 18.41 12.40
C LYS A 164 -3.58 19.25 12.85
N ALA A 165 -3.75 20.56 13.06
CA ALA A 165 -2.67 21.43 13.53
C ALA A 165 -2.19 21.07 14.94
N THR A 166 -3.12 20.77 15.86
CA THR A 166 -2.78 20.34 17.22
C THR A 166 -2.09 18.98 17.22
N GLN A 167 -2.56 18.00 16.42
CA GLN A 167 -1.88 16.71 16.22
C GLN A 167 -0.45 16.90 15.71
N LEU A 168 -0.24 17.74 14.70
CA LEU A 168 1.11 18.04 14.19
C LEU A 168 1.98 18.69 15.27
N SER A 169 1.44 19.60 16.08
CA SER A 169 2.20 20.22 17.19
C SER A 169 2.61 19.21 18.26
N ILE A 170 1.75 18.22 18.52
CA ILE A 170 2.01 17.13 19.45
C ILE A 170 3.07 16.19 18.88
N MET A 171 2.97 15.82 17.60
CA MET A 171 3.94 14.95 16.93
C MET A 171 5.33 15.60 16.79
N LYS A 172 5.37 16.90 16.49
CA LYS A 172 6.62 17.68 16.43
C LYS A 172 7.28 17.83 17.80
N ASN A 173 6.52 17.71 18.90
CA ASN A 173 7.06 17.81 20.25
C ASN A 173 7.37 16.40 20.83
N PRO A 174 8.66 16.01 20.93
CA PRO A 174 9.04 14.67 21.38
C PRO A 174 8.65 14.37 22.82
N MET A 175 8.55 15.37 23.70
CA MET A 175 8.14 15.18 25.09
C MET A 175 6.64 14.90 25.23
N LYS A 176 5.80 15.58 24.43
CA LYS A 176 4.36 15.28 24.40
C LYS A 176 4.10 13.88 23.83
N MET A 177 4.82 13.48 22.80
CA MET A 177 4.71 12.12 22.25
C MET A 177 5.12 11.03 23.24
N LYS A 178 6.18 11.23 24.03
CA LYS A 178 6.57 10.28 25.08
C LYS A 178 5.47 10.11 26.14
N ARG A 179 4.93 11.22 26.65
CA ARG A 179 3.83 11.20 27.63
C ARG A 179 2.57 10.50 27.10
N ILE A 180 2.23 10.73 25.83
CA ILE A 180 1.08 10.05 25.20
C ILE A 180 1.35 8.55 25.08
N LYS A 181 2.55 8.15 24.63
CA LYS A 181 2.93 6.72 24.53
C LYS A 181 2.87 6.02 25.88
N GLU A 182 3.37 6.65 26.94
CA GLU A 182 3.34 6.10 28.30
C GLU A 182 1.90 5.90 28.80
N LYS A 183 1.02 6.89 28.59
CA LYS A 183 -0.41 6.78 28.95
C LYS A 183 -1.12 5.66 28.18
N VAL A 184 -0.89 5.56 26.87
CA VAL A 184 -1.48 4.48 26.05
C VAL A 184 -0.99 3.11 26.50
N GLU A 185 0.28 2.99 26.89
CA GLU A 185 0.83 1.73 27.40
C GLU A 185 0.19 1.34 28.75
N GLN A 186 -0.06 2.31 29.63
CA GLN A 186 -0.76 2.11 30.90
C GLN A 186 -2.21 1.65 30.69
N GLU A 187 -2.99 2.34 29.84
CA GLU A 187 -4.37 1.94 29.54
C GLU A 187 -4.46 0.53 28.92
N LEU A 188 -3.50 0.16 28.06
CA LEU A 188 -3.44 -1.19 27.50
C LEU A 188 -3.12 -2.26 28.56
N LYS A 189 -2.31 -1.93 29.57
CA LYS A 189 -2.03 -2.82 30.71
C LYS A 189 -3.28 -2.99 31.58
N GLU A 190 -3.99 -1.91 31.88
CA GLU A 190 -5.23 -1.92 32.66
C GLU A 190 -6.34 -2.72 31.95
N ARG A 191 -6.59 -2.46 30.66
CA ARG A 191 -7.56 -3.24 29.85
C ARG A 191 -7.23 -4.74 29.81
N LYS A 192 -5.94 -5.09 29.75
CA LYS A 192 -5.50 -6.50 29.80
C LYS A 192 -5.75 -7.11 31.18
N ALA A 193 -5.52 -6.36 32.26
CA ALA A 193 -5.80 -6.80 33.62
C ALA A 193 -7.31 -7.00 33.85
N GLU A 194 -8.14 -6.05 33.42
CA GLU A 194 -9.61 -6.14 33.51
C GLU A 194 -10.16 -7.34 32.74
N LYS A 195 -9.67 -7.57 31.50
CA LYS A 195 -10.09 -8.74 30.70
C LYS A 195 -9.69 -10.06 31.34
N LYS A 196 -8.54 -10.12 32.03
CA LYS A 196 -8.11 -11.29 32.81
C LYS A 196 -9.02 -11.50 34.01
N ALA A 197 -9.27 -10.47 34.81
CA ALA A 197 -10.16 -10.51 35.96
C ALA A 197 -11.58 -10.96 35.58
N LYS A 198 -12.14 -10.44 34.49
CA LYS A 198 -13.46 -10.86 33.97
C LYS A 198 -13.48 -12.33 33.53
N LYS A 199 -12.39 -12.83 32.94
CA LYS A 199 -12.28 -14.25 32.54
C LYS A 199 -12.20 -15.17 33.75
N GLU A 200 -11.49 -14.76 34.80
CA GLU A 200 -11.39 -15.49 36.07
C GLU A 200 -12.73 -15.51 36.82
N ALA A 201 -13.41 -14.37 36.94
CA ALA A 201 -14.74 -14.30 37.54
C ALA A 201 -15.76 -15.21 36.81
N LYS A 202 -15.71 -15.28 35.47
CA LYS A 202 -16.57 -16.17 34.68
C LYS A 202 -16.25 -17.65 34.92
N LYS A 203 -14.97 -18.01 35.12
CA LYS A 203 -14.56 -19.38 35.47
C LYS A 203 -15.03 -19.76 36.87
N ALA A 204 -14.85 -18.88 37.86
CA ALA A 204 -15.30 -19.10 39.23
C ALA A 204 -16.83 -19.32 39.30
N LYS A 205 -17.62 -18.49 38.59
CA LYS A 205 -19.09 -18.66 38.53
C LYS A 205 -19.51 -19.98 37.89
N LYS A 206 -18.80 -20.44 36.85
CA LYS A 206 -19.04 -21.76 36.24
C LYS A 206 -18.69 -22.92 37.18
N ALA A 207 -17.59 -22.80 37.92
CA ALA A 207 -17.17 -23.80 38.91
C ALA A 207 -18.20 -23.94 40.04
N SER A 208 -18.66 -22.82 40.60
CA SER A 208 -19.72 -22.81 41.63
C SER A 208 -21.04 -23.41 41.13
N LYS A 209 -21.46 -23.09 39.88
CA LYS A 209 -22.67 -23.69 39.29
C LYS A 209 -22.54 -25.21 39.08
N LYS A 210 -21.33 -25.70 38.75
CA LYS A 210 -21.07 -27.14 38.61
C LYS A 210 -21.09 -27.85 39.96
N ASP A 211 -20.53 -27.22 41.01
CA ASP A 211 -20.55 -27.78 42.37
C ASP A 211 -21.99 -27.85 42.92
N LYS A 212 -22.79 -26.80 42.72
CA LYS A 212 -24.21 -26.78 43.12
C LYS A 212 -25.05 -27.84 42.40
N LYS A 213 -24.72 -28.18 41.14
CA LYS A 213 -25.40 -29.24 40.39
C LYS A 213 -25.01 -30.65 40.86
N ARG A 214 -23.81 -30.82 41.42
CA ARG A 214 -23.36 -32.08 42.03
C ARG A 214 -23.96 -32.32 43.41
N ARG A 215 -24.25 -31.25 44.17
CA ARG A 215 -24.91 -31.34 45.48
C ARG A 215 -26.44 -31.44 45.41
N GLY A 216 -27.05 -31.26 44.25
CA GLY A 216 -28.51 -31.34 44.05
C GLY A 216 -28.99 -32.61 43.35
N SER A 217 -28.15 -33.66 43.32
CA SER A 217 -28.43 -34.93 42.65
C SER A 217 -28.23 -36.09 43.63
N ASP A 218 -28.91 -36.02 44.78
CA ASP A 218 -28.88 -37.07 45.79
C ASP A 218 -30.28 -37.49 46.25
N ASP A 219 -31.30 -37.25 45.41
CA ASP A 219 -32.65 -37.78 45.62
C ASP A 219 -33.32 -38.00 44.27
N ASN A 220 -33.22 -39.24 43.76
CA ASN A 220 -34.32 -40.02 43.19
C ASN A 220 -33.75 -41.27 42.52
N ASP A 221 -33.79 -42.35 43.29
CA ASP A 221 -33.85 -43.72 42.79
C ASP A 221 -35.22 -43.95 42.15
N ALA A 222 -35.26 -44.42 40.90
CA ALA A 222 -36.22 -45.41 40.39
C ALA A 222 -36.28 -45.47 38.84
N SER A 223 -35.77 -46.59 38.33
CA SER A 223 -36.36 -47.41 37.26
C SER A 223 -36.34 -46.98 35.78
N SER A 224 -36.14 -48.01 34.95
CA SER A 224 -36.82 -48.27 33.66
C SER A 224 -36.05 -47.98 32.35
N SER A 225 -35.56 -49.09 31.77
CA SER A 225 -35.85 -49.60 30.42
C SER A 225 -35.28 -48.93 29.15
N LYS A 226 -34.50 -49.76 28.41
CA LYS A 226 -34.38 -49.91 26.94
C LYS A 226 -34.30 -48.66 26.04
N HIS A 227 -33.19 -48.53 25.30
CA HIS A 227 -33.20 -48.78 23.83
C HIS A 227 -31.83 -48.70 23.14
N ASN A 228 -31.59 -49.76 22.35
CA ASN A 228 -30.97 -49.87 21.01
C ASN A 228 -30.29 -48.64 20.37
N GLY A 229 -29.08 -48.83 19.80
CA GLY A 229 -28.47 -47.79 18.96
C GLY A 229 -27.01 -47.99 18.52
N ARG A 230 -26.77 -49.03 17.72
CA ARG A 230 -25.70 -49.20 16.71
C ARG A 230 -24.76 -48.00 16.48
N SER A 231 -23.48 -48.13 16.84
CA SER A 231 -22.37 -47.42 16.19
C SER A 231 -21.05 -48.15 16.41
N THR A 232 -20.32 -48.26 15.31
CA THR A 232 -19.05 -48.94 15.08
C THR A 232 -17.94 -48.55 16.05
N SER A 233 -17.23 -49.58 16.48
CA SER A 233 -16.04 -49.57 17.33
C SER A 233 -14.91 -48.71 16.75
N ALA A 234 -14.47 -47.73 17.54
CA ALA A 234 -13.12 -47.20 17.52
C ALA A 234 -12.74 -46.89 18.98
N ASP A 235 -12.58 -47.97 19.77
CA ASP A 235 -12.07 -47.96 21.14
C ASP A 235 -10.65 -47.37 21.17
N HIS A 236 -10.56 -46.04 21.26
CA HIS A 236 -9.33 -45.37 21.69
C HIS A 236 -9.36 -45.38 23.21
N ARG A 237 -8.88 -46.49 23.79
CA ARG A 237 -8.58 -46.59 25.21
C ARG A 237 -7.70 -45.40 25.60
N HIS A 238 -8.31 -44.42 26.25
CA HIS A 238 -7.60 -43.35 26.93
C HIS A 238 -6.80 -44.04 28.03
N HIS A 239 -5.52 -44.28 27.78
CA HIS A 239 -4.56 -44.60 28.82
C HIS A 239 -4.62 -43.42 29.81
N VAL A 240 -5.30 -43.66 30.94
CA VAL A 240 -5.29 -42.76 32.07
C VAL A 240 -3.88 -42.90 32.62
N ASP A 241 -3.00 -42.01 32.18
CA ASP A 241 -1.72 -41.79 32.83
C ASP A 241 -2.06 -41.29 34.24
N ASP A 242 -1.98 -42.19 35.22
CA ASP A 242 -2.16 -41.96 36.66
C ASP A 242 -0.99 -41.13 37.22
N THR A 243 -0.53 -40.11 36.49
CA THR A 243 0.46 -39.16 36.98
C THR A 243 -0.21 -38.20 37.94
N ASP A 244 0.40 -38.00 39.11
CA ASP A 244 -0.10 -37.10 40.15
C ASP A 244 -0.38 -35.71 39.53
N PRO A 245 -1.58 -35.12 39.73
CA PRO A 245 -1.94 -33.83 39.17
C PRO A 245 -0.95 -32.70 39.47
N LYS A 246 -0.17 -32.81 40.55
CA LYS A 246 0.90 -31.87 40.87
C LYS A 246 2.10 -31.98 39.94
N GLU A 247 2.51 -33.20 39.61
CA GLU A 247 3.66 -33.47 38.74
C GLU A 247 3.35 -33.09 37.29
N LYS A 248 2.12 -33.36 36.83
CA LYS A 248 1.62 -32.87 35.54
C LYS A 248 1.63 -31.35 35.43
N ARG A 249 1.29 -30.65 36.51
CA ARG A 249 1.33 -29.19 36.59
C ARG A 249 2.75 -28.65 36.55
N GLN A 250 3.68 -29.28 37.27
CA GLN A 250 5.09 -28.90 37.24
C GLN A 250 5.68 -29.09 35.85
N ARG A 251 5.38 -30.22 35.19
CA ARG A 251 5.80 -30.48 33.80
C ARG A 251 5.24 -29.46 32.81
N GLU A 252 3.97 -29.07 32.95
CA GLU A 252 3.37 -28.00 32.14
C GLU A 252 4.00 -26.63 32.42
N GLU A 253 4.39 -26.35 33.68
CA GLU A 253 5.08 -25.11 34.04
C GLU A 253 6.52 -25.08 33.51
N ASP A 254 7.24 -26.19 33.56
CA ASP A 254 8.59 -26.34 33.00
C ASP A 254 8.57 -26.21 31.47
N GLU A 255 7.64 -26.88 30.79
CA GLU A 255 7.44 -26.70 29.34
C GLU A 255 7.11 -25.26 28.98
N LYS A 256 6.30 -24.60 29.81
CA LYS A 256 5.94 -23.20 29.60
C LYS A 256 7.12 -22.26 29.86
N GLN A 257 7.94 -22.54 30.87
CA GLN A 257 9.17 -21.81 31.14
C GLN A 257 10.20 -22.01 30.02
N GLU A 258 10.39 -23.22 29.51
CA GLU A 258 11.25 -23.49 28.36
C GLU A 258 10.73 -22.81 27.09
N ARG A 259 9.41 -22.80 26.87
CA ARG A 259 8.79 -22.04 25.79
C ARG A 259 9.03 -20.53 25.93
N PHE A 260 9.00 -20.02 27.16
CA PHE A 260 9.34 -18.63 27.45
C PHE A 260 10.82 -18.34 27.26
N LYS A 261 11.74 -19.22 27.69
CA LYS A 261 13.19 -19.08 27.44
C LYS A 261 13.49 -19.11 25.95
N ARG A 262 12.84 -19.99 25.17
CA ARG A 262 12.97 -20.05 23.71
C ARG A 262 12.44 -18.81 23.00
N ALA A 263 11.32 -18.26 23.49
CA ALA A 263 10.78 -17.00 23.01
C ALA A 263 11.69 -15.81 23.38
N ARG A 264 12.31 -15.86 24.56
CA ARG A 264 13.25 -14.83 25.03
C ARG A 264 14.59 -14.89 24.30
N ALA A 265 15.10 -16.09 23.98
CA ALA A 265 16.26 -16.29 23.11
C ALA A 265 16.03 -15.77 21.67
N ALA A 266 14.78 -15.71 21.22
CA ALA A 266 14.44 -15.05 19.95
C ALA A 266 14.47 -13.51 20.03
N THR A 267 14.47 -12.94 21.23
CA THR A 267 14.44 -11.48 21.48
C THR A 267 15.70 -10.94 22.18
N ASP A 268 16.50 -11.80 22.81
CA ASP A 268 17.78 -11.44 23.40
C ASP A 268 18.84 -11.32 22.31
N VAL A 269 19.74 -10.38 22.51
CA VAL A 269 20.68 -9.82 21.54
C VAL A 269 21.53 -10.91 20.87
N ALA A 270 21.06 -11.45 19.75
CA ALA A 270 21.87 -12.30 18.88
C ALA A 270 23.15 -11.53 18.54
N THR A 271 24.33 -12.12 18.79
CA THR A 271 25.60 -11.50 18.44
C THR A 271 25.67 -11.30 16.92
N LYS A 272 26.51 -10.38 16.45
CA LYS A 272 26.60 -10.07 15.01
C LYS A 272 26.87 -11.33 14.17
N ALA A 273 27.70 -12.23 14.68
CA ALA A 273 28.04 -13.52 14.05
C ALA A 273 26.83 -14.45 13.91
N ASP A 274 25.95 -14.53 14.92
CA ASP A 274 24.75 -15.38 14.87
C ASP A 274 23.72 -14.85 13.86
N ARG A 275 23.60 -13.52 13.73
CA ARG A 275 22.76 -12.89 12.70
C ARG A 275 23.30 -13.14 11.30
N GLU A 276 24.62 -13.10 11.12
CA GLU A 276 25.27 -13.38 9.84
C GLU A 276 25.10 -14.85 9.44
N ALA A 277 25.27 -15.79 10.37
CA ALA A 277 25.01 -17.21 10.13
C ALA A 277 23.55 -17.48 9.74
N ARG A 278 22.60 -16.84 10.43
CA ARG A 278 21.17 -16.94 10.09
C ARG A 278 20.84 -16.34 8.72
N LEU A 279 21.47 -15.24 8.36
CA LEU A 279 21.32 -14.62 7.05
C LEU A 279 21.90 -15.52 5.95
N GLN A 280 23.06 -16.13 6.18
CA GLN A 280 23.64 -17.11 5.26
C GLN A 280 22.74 -18.32 5.07
N ALA A 281 22.20 -18.89 6.15
CA ALA A 281 21.24 -20.00 6.06
C ALA A 281 19.98 -19.61 5.27
N MET A 282 19.49 -18.38 5.43
CA MET A 282 18.35 -17.87 4.67
C MET A 282 18.67 -17.69 3.19
N LEU A 283 19.89 -17.25 2.86
CA LEU A 283 20.36 -17.15 1.47
C LEU A 283 20.56 -18.51 0.82
N GLU A 284 21.05 -19.52 1.54
CA GLU A 284 21.15 -20.88 1.02
C GLU A 284 19.78 -21.51 0.76
N ASP A 285 18.81 -21.32 1.66
CA ASP A 285 17.44 -21.79 1.42
C ASP A 285 16.79 -21.06 0.24
N ALA A 286 17.04 -19.75 0.08
CA ALA A 286 16.60 -18.99 -1.08
C ALA A 286 17.18 -19.56 -2.38
N LYS A 287 18.49 -19.82 -2.42
CA LYS A 287 19.16 -20.46 -3.58
C LYS A 287 18.62 -21.86 -3.87
N ARG A 288 18.31 -22.64 -2.83
CA ARG A 288 17.69 -23.97 -2.98
C ARG A 288 16.30 -23.86 -3.60
N ARG A 289 15.49 -22.89 -3.18
CA ARG A 289 14.18 -22.61 -3.80
C ARG A 289 14.31 -22.14 -5.24
N GLU A 290 15.26 -21.26 -5.52
CA GLU A 290 15.55 -20.79 -6.88
C GLU A 290 15.92 -21.94 -7.81
N ARG A 291 16.82 -22.84 -7.38
CA ARG A 291 17.15 -24.07 -8.15
C ARG A 291 15.93 -24.96 -8.37
N ALA A 292 15.05 -25.08 -7.38
CA ALA A 292 13.83 -25.87 -7.53
C ALA A 292 12.84 -25.23 -8.53
N LEU A 293 12.74 -23.90 -8.54
CA LEU A 293 11.95 -23.16 -9.52
C LEU A 293 12.55 -23.28 -10.92
N ASP A 294 13.87 -23.15 -11.07
CA ASP A 294 14.56 -23.31 -12.36
C ASP A 294 14.39 -24.74 -12.89
N ALA A 295 14.50 -25.76 -12.03
CA ALA A 295 14.25 -27.15 -12.41
C ALA A 295 12.80 -27.37 -12.87
N ARG A 296 11.82 -26.73 -12.22
CA ARG A 296 10.41 -26.76 -12.66
C ARG A 296 10.20 -26.04 -13.98
N LEU A 297 10.86 -24.90 -14.17
CA LEU A 297 10.78 -24.13 -15.42
C LEU A 297 11.36 -24.93 -16.58
N ARG A 298 12.56 -25.51 -16.40
CA ARG A 298 13.19 -26.40 -17.40
C ARG A 298 12.33 -27.61 -17.70
N LYS A 299 11.67 -28.20 -16.68
CA LYS A 299 10.74 -29.30 -16.89
C LYS A 299 9.52 -28.87 -17.72
N SER A 300 8.91 -27.75 -17.38
CA SER A 300 7.80 -27.17 -18.17
C SER A 300 8.22 -26.85 -19.61
N GLU A 301 9.44 -26.33 -19.81
CA GLU A 301 9.96 -26.05 -21.14
C GLU A 301 10.23 -27.36 -21.92
N SER A 302 10.73 -28.40 -21.26
CA SER A 302 10.91 -29.72 -21.88
C SER A 302 9.58 -30.39 -22.23
N ASP A 303 8.56 -30.24 -21.39
CA ASP A 303 7.22 -30.78 -21.65
C ASP A 303 6.56 -30.03 -22.82
N LYS A 304 6.70 -28.70 -22.90
CA LYS A 304 6.25 -27.91 -24.07
C LYS A 304 6.97 -28.28 -25.36
N ARG A 305 8.28 -28.57 -25.31
CA ARG A 305 9.03 -29.04 -26.49
C ARG A 305 8.52 -30.41 -26.95
N ARG A 306 8.27 -31.33 -26.02
CA ARG A 306 7.67 -32.64 -26.30
C ARG A 306 6.26 -32.53 -26.87
N GLU A 307 5.44 -31.58 -26.40
CA GLU A 307 4.13 -31.28 -26.96
C GLU A 307 4.23 -30.74 -28.40
N ASN A 308 5.27 -29.97 -28.71
CA ASN A 308 5.47 -29.39 -30.04
C ASN A 308 6.09 -30.40 -31.04
N ASP A 309 6.87 -31.37 -30.56
CA ASP A 309 7.48 -32.44 -31.36
C ASP A 309 6.59 -33.70 -31.44
N GLY A 310 5.39 -33.66 -30.85
CA GLY A 310 4.41 -34.74 -30.87
C GLY A 310 3.47 -34.63 -32.08
N ASP A 311 3.65 -35.55 -33.01
CA ASP A 311 2.88 -35.76 -34.23
C ASP A 311 1.36 -35.63 -33.99
N GLY A 312 0.71 -34.78 -34.80
CA GLY A 312 -0.65 -34.30 -34.61
C GLY A 312 -1.76 -35.33 -34.86
N GLU A 313 -2.03 -36.20 -33.89
CA GLU A 313 -3.28 -36.97 -33.83
C GLU A 313 -3.70 -37.28 -32.38
N ALA A 314 -4.52 -36.40 -31.75
CA ALA A 314 -5.38 -36.80 -30.63
C ALA A 314 -6.49 -35.80 -30.26
N SER A 315 -7.73 -36.21 -30.54
CA SER A 315 -8.99 -35.95 -29.81
C SER A 315 -9.61 -34.54 -29.80
N ALA A 316 -10.53 -34.31 -30.75
CA ALA A 316 -11.46 -33.19 -30.80
C ALA A 316 -12.61 -33.26 -29.76
N THR A 317 -12.43 -33.90 -28.60
CA THR A 317 -13.52 -34.15 -27.63
C THR A 317 -13.09 -34.08 -26.16
N GLN A 318 -12.16 -33.18 -25.80
CA GLN A 318 -11.95 -32.82 -24.40
C GLN A 318 -11.95 -31.30 -24.22
N GLN A 319 -12.79 -30.87 -23.27
CA GLN A 319 -12.94 -29.48 -22.84
C GLN A 319 -11.57 -28.89 -22.50
N ASN A 320 -11.09 -27.95 -23.32
CA ASN A 320 -9.80 -27.27 -23.10
C ASN A 320 -9.87 -26.48 -21.78
N PRO A 321 -9.15 -26.88 -20.71
CA PRO A 321 -9.23 -26.21 -19.41
C PRO A 321 -8.58 -24.82 -19.44
N THR A 322 -7.83 -24.52 -20.49
CA THR A 322 -7.20 -23.21 -20.72
C THR A 322 -8.07 -22.27 -21.54
N PHE A 323 -9.18 -22.71 -22.14
CA PHE A 323 -9.99 -21.88 -23.04
C PHE A 323 -10.41 -20.56 -22.40
N LEU A 324 -10.91 -20.61 -21.15
CA LEU A 324 -11.31 -19.42 -20.41
C LEU A 324 -10.12 -18.51 -20.07
N LYS A 325 -8.94 -19.10 -19.85
CA LYS A 325 -7.72 -18.37 -19.54
C LYS A 325 -7.13 -17.71 -20.79
N ASP A 326 -7.11 -18.42 -21.91
CA ASP A 326 -6.67 -17.91 -23.21
C ASP A 326 -7.61 -16.81 -23.71
N LEU A 327 -8.92 -16.98 -23.51
CA LEU A 327 -9.93 -15.96 -23.83
C LEU A 327 -9.77 -14.73 -22.93
N HIS A 328 -9.48 -14.91 -21.64
CA HIS A 328 -9.20 -13.81 -20.71
C HIS A 328 -7.89 -13.08 -21.08
N ASP A 329 -6.82 -13.81 -21.38
CA ASP A 329 -5.53 -13.22 -21.74
C ASP A 329 -5.58 -12.53 -23.12
N ALA A 330 -6.38 -13.03 -24.06
CA ALA A 330 -6.64 -12.38 -25.34
C ALA A 330 -7.57 -11.14 -25.20
N ALA A 331 -8.43 -11.11 -24.18
CA ALA A 331 -9.30 -9.98 -23.88
C ALA A 331 -8.58 -8.85 -23.14
N TYR A 332 -7.72 -9.19 -22.17
CA TYR A 332 -7.19 -8.22 -21.20
C TYR A 332 -5.67 -8.03 -21.22
N VAL A 333 -4.89 -9.01 -21.67
CA VAL A 333 -3.43 -8.99 -21.53
C VAL A 333 -2.72 -8.65 -22.83
N HIS A 334 -3.21 -9.14 -23.98
CA HIS A 334 -2.54 -8.99 -25.28
C HIS A 334 -3.26 -8.04 -26.25
N SER A 335 -4.31 -7.37 -25.79
CA SER A 335 -5.13 -6.42 -26.55
C SER A 335 -4.73 -4.98 -26.25
N LYS A 336 -4.42 -4.17 -27.26
CA LYS A 336 -4.33 -2.70 -27.11
C LYS A 336 -5.69 -2.00 -27.15
N ASP A 337 -6.75 -2.72 -27.51
CA ASP A 337 -8.10 -2.18 -27.68
C ASP A 337 -8.95 -2.49 -26.44
N SER A 338 -9.71 -1.50 -25.97
CA SER A 338 -10.62 -1.65 -24.84
C SER A 338 -11.75 -2.66 -25.15
N MET A 339 -12.23 -3.39 -24.13
CA MET A 339 -13.38 -4.28 -24.22
C MET A 339 -14.60 -3.58 -24.87
N GLU A 340 -14.77 -2.30 -24.58
CA GLU A 340 -15.82 -1.43 -25.13
C GLU A 340 -15.68 -1.23 -26.65
N GLU A 341 -14.46 -1.02 -27.13
CA GLU A 341 -14.12 -0.77 -28.53
C GLU A 341 -14.26 -2.04 -29.39
N ARG A 342 -14.10 -3.21 -28.76
CA ARG A 342 -14.40 -4.53 -29.37
C ARG A 342 -15.90 -4.80 -29.46
N LEU A 343 -16.66 -4.48 -28.41
CA LEU A 343 -18.13 -4.59 -28.42
C LEU A 343 -18.76 -3.66 -29.46
N GLN A 344 -18.22 -2.45 -29.64
CA GLN A 344 -18.67 -1.52 -30.66
C GLN A 344 -18.36 -2.00 -32.09
N ARG A 345 -17.20 -2.62 -32.34
CA ARG A 345 -16.89 -3.25 -33.64
C ARG A 345 -17.77 -4.47 -33.94
N ASN A 346 -18.14 -5.25 -32.92
CA ASN A 346 -19.00 -6.44 -33.06
C ASN A 346 -20.51 -6.07 -33.15
N LYS A 347 -20.91 -4.86 -32.74
CA LYS A 347 -22.29 -4.36 -32.84
C LYS A 347 -22.89 -4.54 -34.23
N HIS A 348 -22.09 -4.31 -35.27
CA HIS A 348 -22.53 -4.44 -36.67
C HIS A 348 -22.57 -5.88 -37.18
N TYR A 349 -21.87 -6.81 -36.53
CA TYR A 349 -21.90 -8.23 -36.87
C TYR A 349 -23.09 -8.93 -36.22
N ILE A 350 -23.39 -8.57 -34.96
CA ILE A 350 -24.58 -9.04 -34.22
C ILE A 350 -25.87 -8.58 -34.92
N GLN A 351 -25.91 -7.36 -35.46
CA GLN A 351 -27.08 -6.86 -36.20
C GLN A 351 -27.29 -7.55 -37.56
N ARG A 352 -26.22 -8.02 -38.22
CA ARG A 352 -26.30 -8.62 -39.56
C ARG A 352 -26.66 -10.11 -39.55
N ASN A 353 -26.39 -10.81 -38.44
CA ASN A 353 -26.75 -12.21 -38.24
C ASN A 353 -27.99 -12.41 -37.35
N ALA A 354 -28.70 -11.32 -37.01
CA ALA A 354 -29.93 -11.34 -36.22
C ALA A 354 -31.19 -11.61 -37.07
N ASP A 355 -31.07 -12.17 -38.27
CA ASP A 355 -32.21 -12.73 -38.99
C ASP A 355 -32.63 -14.03 -38.31
N SER A 356 -33.74 -13.96 -37.58
CA SER A 356 -34.30 -14.94 -36.65
C SER A 356 -34.75 -16.28 -37.25
N LYS A 357 -34.32 -16.64 -38.47
CA LYS A 357 -34.79 -17.86 -39.17
C LYS A 357 -33.94 -19.11 -38.93
N ASN A 358 -32.71 -18.99 -38.46
CA ASN A 358 -31.81 -20.14 -38.27
C ASN A 358 -31.49 -20.49 -36.80
N PHE A 359 -32.10 -19.80 -35.83
CA PHE A 359 -31.81 -20.03 -34.40
C PHE A 359 -32.56 -21.23 -33.79
N MET A 360 -33.54 -21.80 -34.49
CA MET A 360 -34.42 -22.88 -33.98
C MET A 360 -34.39 -24.17 -34.81
N GLN A 361 -33.28 -24.44 -35.51
CA GLN A 361 -33.03 -25.76 -36.11
C GLN A 361 -31.60 -26.21 -35.81
N ARG A 362 -31.43 -26.89 -34.67
CA ARG A 362 -30.45 -27.97 -34.49
C ARG A 362 -30.79 -28.78 -33.25
#